data_AF-A0A151QNQ4-F1
#
_entry.id   AF-A0A151QNQ4-F1
#
_cell.length_a   1.000
_cell.length_b   1.000
_cell.length_c   1.000
_cell.angle_alpha   90.00
_cell.angle_beta   90.00
_cell.angle_gamma   90.00
#
_symmetry.space_group_name_H-M   'P 1'
#
loop_
_entity.id
_entity.type
_entity.pdbx_description
1 polymer ?
#
loop_
_entity_poly.entity_id
_entity_poly.type
_entity_poly.pdbx_seq_one_letter_code
_entity_poly.pdbx_strand_id
1 'polypeptide(L)' 'MQNPQTVKEVQRLAGRLVSLSCFIPRLAEKAGPIFTLLQKPKNFEWTEQCEEAF' A
#
# COMPACT_ATOMS: atom_id res chain seq x y z
N MET A 1 -0.49 14.66 -2.74
CA MET A 1 -0.15 13.39 -3.42
C MET A 1 -1.42 12.90 -4.10
N GLN A 2 -1.31 12.17 -5.21
CA GLN A 2 -2.49 11.59 -5.88
C GLN A 2 -2.65 10.14 -5.43
N ASN A 3 -3.85 9.77 -4.98
CA ASN A 3 -4.13 8.41 -4.54
C ASN A 3 -4.01 7.46 -5.76
N PRO A 4 -3.39 6.30 -5.61
CA PRO A 4 -3.26 5.35 -6.70
C PRO A 4 -4.65 4.82 -7.08
N GLN A 5 -5.02 4.98 -8.35
CA GLN A 5 -6.35 4.60 -8.84
C GLN A 5 -6.37 3.21 -9.49
N THR A 6 -5.19 2.65 -9.76
CA THR A 6 -5.05 1.36 -10.43
C THR A 6 -4.28 0.35 -9.57
N VAL A 7 -4.60 -0.93 -9.75
CA VAL A 7 -3.86 -2.05 -9.14
C VAL A 7 -2.36 -1.96 -9.44
N LYS A 8 -1.99 -1.54 -10.65
CA LYS A 8 -0.58 -1.40 -11.08
C LYS A 8 0.16 -0.31 -10.29
N GLU A 9 -0.51 0.81 -10.00
CA GLU A 9 0.07 1.87 -9.18
C GLU A 9 0.25 1.42 -7.73
N VAL A 10 -0.70 0.67 -7.18
CA VAL A 10 -0.60 0.11 -5.82
C VAL A 10 0.49 -0.96 -5.74
N GLN A 11 0.65 -1.81 -6.74
CA GLN A 11 1.77 -2.75 -6.80
C GLN A 11 3.12 -2.03 -6.81
N ARG A 12 3.23 -0.94 -7.60
CA ARG A 12 4.43 -0.10 -7.63
C ARG A 12 4.67 0.63 -6.31
N LEU A 13 3.60 1.04 -5.61
CA LEU A 13 3.69 1.63 -4.29
C LEU A 13 4.17 0.61 -3.26
N ALA A 14 3.57 -0.58 -3.22
CA ALA A 14 3.97 -1.65 -2.31
C ALA A 14 5.42 -2.08 -2.52
N GLY A 15 5.90 -2.20 -3.77
CA GLY A 15 7.31 -2.48 -4.05
C GLY A 15 8.27 -1.42 -3.47
N ARG A 16 7.87 -0.14 -3.54
CA ARG A 16 8.61 0.96 -2.89
C ARG A 16 8.55 0.85 -1.37
N LEU A 17 7.39 0.58 -0.79
CA LEU A 17 7.21 0.42 0.66
C LEU A 17 8.02 -0.76 1.22
N VAL A 18 8.09 -1.89 0.51
CA VAL A 18 8.95 -3.02 0.89
C VAL A 18 10.41 -2.59 0.93
N SER A 19 10.88 -1.91 -0.11
CA SER A 19 12.27 -1.43 -0.18
C SER A 19 12.59 -0.46 0.97
N LEU A 20 11.65 0.41 1.32
CA LEU A 20 11.79 1.38 2.42
C LEU A 20 11.67 0.72 3.80
N SER A 21 10.91 -0.36 3.92
CA SER A 21 10.68 -1.04 5.21
C SER A 21 11.95 -1.67 5.78
N CYS A 22 12.95 -1.95 4.93
CA CYS A 22 14.28 -2.37 5.35
C CYS A 22 15.05 -1.29 6.12
N PHE A 23 14.70 -0.02 5.92
CA PHE A 23 15.39 1.13 6.51
C PHE A 23 14.56 1.86 7.57
N ILE A 24 13.23 1.75 7.49
CA ILE A 24 12.30 2.48 8.36
C ILE A 24 11.60 1.49 9.30
N PRO A 25 11.95 1.49 10.61
CA PRO A 25 11.27 0.67 11.60
C PRO A 25 9.77 0.90 11.59
N ARG A 26 8.98 -0.17 11.73
CA ARG A 26 7.51 -0.15 11.78
C ARG A 26 6.81 0.32 10.50
N LEU A 27 7.53 0.61 9.41
CA LEU A 27 6.89 0.96 8.13
C LEU A 27 6.07 -0.20 7.59
N ALA A 28 6.57 -1.44 7.71
CA ALA A 28 5.83 -2.63 7.30
C ALA A 28 4.52 -2.80 8.09
N GLU A 29 4.52 -2.48 9.39
CA GLU A 29 3.30 -2.50 10.21
C GLU A 29 2.30 -1.43 9.75
N LYS A 30 2.77 -0.20 9.50
CA LYS A 30 1.90 0.89 9.01
C LYS A 30 1.36 0.65 7.61
N ALA A 31 2.15 0.03 6.73
CA ALA A 31 1.75 -0.29 5.35
C ALA A 31 0.84 -1.53 5.23
N GLY A 32 0.45 -2.16 6.35
CA GLY A 32 -0.40 -3.33 6.39
C GLY A 32 -1.71 -3.24 5.57
N PRO A 33 -2.45 -2.11 5.62
CA PRO A 33 -3.65 -1.93 4.80
C PRO A 33 -3.36 -2.01 3.30
N ILE A 34 -2.25 -1.41 2.84
CA ILE A 34 -1.84 -1.40 1.43
C ILE A 34 -1.48 -2.82 0.95
N PHE A 35 -0.81 -3.62 1.79
CA PHE A 35 -0.52 -5.02 1.47
C PHE A 35 -1.77 -5.91 1.46
N THR A 36 -2.73 -5.64 2.34
CA THR A 36 -4.02 -6.36 2.40
C THR A 36 -4.84 -6.11 1.13
N LEU A 37 -4.79 -4.87 0.63
CA LEU A 37 -5.49 -4.45 -0.58
C LEU A 37 -4.93 -5.17 -1.83
N LEU A 38 -3.63 -5.44 -1.87
CA LEU A 38 -3.00 -6.24 -2.94
C LEU A 38 -3.38 -7.73 -2.93
N GLN A 39 -3.75 -8.28 -1.77
CA GLN A 39 -4.19 -9.68 -1.67
C GLN A 39 -5.61 -9.90 -2.20
N LYS A 40 -6.40 -8.84 -2.37
CA LYS A 40 -7.78 -8.89 -2.88
C LYS A 40 -7.94 -8.18 -4.24
N PRO A 41 -7.27 -8.64 -5.30
CA PRO A 41 -7.24 -7.93 -6.58
C PRO A 41 -8.60 -7.83 -7.29
N LYS A 42 -9.58 -8.69 -6.96
CA LYS A 42 -10.92 -8.66 -7.56
C LYS A 42 -11.81 -7.51 -7.07
N ASN A 43 -11.60 -7.06 -5.83
CA ASN A 43 -12.36 -5.98 -5.20
C ASN A 43 -11.40 -4.87 -4.76
N PHE A 44 -10.51 -4.50 -5.67
CA PHE A 44 -9.55 -3.44 -5.45
C PHE A 44 -10.31 -2.12 -5.25
N GLU A 45 -10.32 -1.63 -4.03
CA GLU A 45 -10.89 -0.34 -3.67
C GLU A 45 -9.93 0.35 -2.71
N TRP A 46 -9.47 1.55 -3.06
CA TRP A 46 -8.62 2.36 -2.19
C TRP A 46 -9.47 2.87 -1.02
N THR A 47 -9.38 2.19 0.12
CA THR A 47 -10.17 2.51 1.32
C THR A 47 -9.53 3.62 2.14
N GLU A 48 -10.31 4.28 3.00
CA GLU A 48 -9.79 5.26 3.97
C GLU A 48 -8.63 4.72 4.80
N GLN A 49 -8.65 3.43 5.16
CA GLN A 49 -7.54 2.80 5.89
C GLN A 49 -6.22 2.79 5.11
N CYS A 50 -6.28 2.74 3.78
CA CYS A 50 -5.09 2.83 2.92
C CYS A 50 -4.64 4.27 2.72
N GLU A 51 -5.57 5.22 2.74
CA GLU A 51 -5.27 6.65 2.73
C GLU A 51 -4.65 7.12 4.05
N GLU A 52 -5.11 6.61 5.18
CA GLU A 52 -4.56 6.91 6.51
C GLU A 52 -3.19 6.26 6.75
N ALA A 53 -2.93 5.13 6.08
CA ALA A 53 -1.63 4.45 6.10
C ALA A 53 -0.58 5.09 5.15
N PHE A 54 -1.01 5.92 4.21
CA PHE A 54 -0.17 6.57 3.21
C PHE A 54 0.32 7.94 3.71
#